data_AF-A0A951Z579-F1
#
_entry.id   AF-A0A951Z579-F1
#
_cell.length_a   1.000
_cell.length_b   1.000
_cell.length_c   1.000
_cell.angle_alpha   90.00
_cell.angle_beta   90.00
_cell.angle_gamma   90.00
#
_symmetry.space_group_name_H-M   'P 1'
#
loop_
_entity.id
_entity.type
_entity.pdbx_description
1 polymer ?
#
loop_
_entity_poly.entity_id
_entity_poly.type
_entity_poly.pdbx_seq_one_letter_code
_entity_poly.pdbx_strand_id
1 'polypeptide(L)'
;MPIPALLCFVVWLAYGVWLWRRSAGLRAWATTKSRPFRALGGSALLFVGAGVLLGGLMALEPAGLAKDGNILPGGWGVALALGVAFVHAQVVAAALMASLIRENLQLEARAEASERSKVLPKS
;
A
#
# COMPACT_ATOMS: atom_id res chain seq x y z
N MET A 1 22.37 -11.80 -7.59
CA MET A 1 21.00 -11.41 -8.03
C MET A 1 21.05 -11.06 -9.50
N PRO A 2 20.09 -11.50 -10.32
CA PRO A 2 20.07 -11.17 -11.73
C PRO A 2 19.80 -9.66 -11.92
N ILE A 3 20.52 -8.99 -12.83
CA ILE A 3 20.40 -7.55 -13.12
C ILE A 3 18.93 -7.13 -13.37
N PRO A 4 18.11 -7.91 -14.12
CA PRO A 4 16.69 -7.59 -14.30
C PRO A 4 15.87 -7.50 -13.01
N ALA A 5 16.18 -8.32 -11.99
CA ALA A 5 15.50 -8.24 -10.70
C ALA A 5 15.79 -6.91 -9.99
N LEU A 6 17.04 -6.45 -10.04
CA LEU A 6 17.43 -5.17 -9.46
C LEU A 6 16.71 -4.02 -10.17
N LEU A 7 16.62 -4.06 -11.50
CA LEU A 7 15.88 -3.07 -12.28
C LEU A 7 14.39 -3.06 -11.91
N CYS A 8 13.75 -4.22 -11.82
CA CYS A 8 12.35 -4.31 -11.39
C CYS A 8 12.16 -3.72 -10.00
N PHE A 9 13.04 -4.08 -9.06
CA PHE A 9 12.98 -3.57 -7.69
C PHE A 9 13.14 -2.04 -7.63
N VAL A 10 14.08 -1.47 -8.37
CA VAL A 10 14.25 -0.01 -8.47
C VAL A 10 13.01 0.65 -9.04
N VAL A 11 12.42 0.09 -10.11
CA VAL A 11 11.18 0.63 -10.70
C VAL A 11 10.02 0.56 -9.70
N TRP A 12 9.88 -0.55 -8.96
CA TRP A 12 8.84 -0.71 -7.94
C TRP A 12 8.98 0.34 -6.83
N LEU A 13 10.19 0.54 -6.31
CA LEU A 13 10.46 1.56 -5.30
C LEU A 13 10.18 2.97 -5.84
N ALA A 14 10.71 3.30 -7.01
CA ALA A 14 10.51 4.61 -7.64
C ALA A 14 9.02 4.90 -7.87
N TYR A 15 8.28 3.91 -8.35
CA TYR A 15 6.83 3.99 -8.55
C TYR A 15 6.09 4.22 -7.22
N GLY A 16 6.41 3.46 -6.17
CA GLY A 16 5.78 3.61 -4.86
C GLY A 16 6.00 4.99 -4.25
N VAL A 17 7.25 5.48 -4.29
CA VAL A 17 7.61 6.83 -3.82
C VAL A 17 6.89 7.90 -4.63
N TRP A 18 6.91 7.78 -5.96
CA TRP A 18 6.23 8.71 -6.85
C TRP A 18 4.71 8.75 -6.56
N LEU A 19 4.07 7.59 -6.46
CA LEU A 19 2.66 7.45 -6.19
C LEU A 19 2.32 8.07 -4.83
N TRP A 20 3.05 7.74 -3.76
CA TRP A 20 2.81 8.30 -2.43
C TRP A 20 2.95 9.83 -2.37
N ARG A 21 3.93 10.39 -3.08
CA ARG A 21 4.17 11.84 -3.11
C ARG A 21 3.10 12.60 -3.88
N ARG A 22 2.66 12.08 -5.03
CA ARG A 22 1.62 12.73 -5.86
C ARG A 22 0.19 12.46 -5.39
N SER A 23 -0.02 11.46 -4.54
CA SER A 23 -1.36 11.01 -4.15
C SER A 23 -1.95 11.75 -2.95
N ALA A 24 -1.96 13.10 -2.99
CA ALA A 24 -2.74 13.88 -2.04
C ALA A 24 -4.24 13.54 -2.15
N GLY A 25 -4.73 13.34 -3.38
CA GLY A 25 -6.10 12.92 -3.66
C GLY A 25 -6.44 11.54 -3.09
N LEU A 26 -5.49 10.61 -3.05
CA LEU A 26 -5.71 9.27 -2.50
C LEU A 26 -5.86 9.29 -0.96
N ARG A 27 -5.08 10.15 -0.29
CA ARG A 27 -5.25 10.39 1.16
C ARG A 27 -6.58 11.07 1.47
N ALA A 28 -6.97 12.06 0.67
CA ALA A 28 -8.27 12.71 0.81
C ALA A 28 -9.42 11.72 0.56
N TRP A 29 -9.35 10.93 -0.52
CA TRP A 29 -10.30 9.86 -0.82
C TRP A 29 -10.41 8.85 0.31
N ALA A 30 -9.29 8.41 0.90
CA ALA A 30 -9.30 7.48 2.02
C ALA A 30 -10.14 8.03 3.20
N THR A 31 -10.01 9.32 3.52
CA THR A 31 -10.80 9.94 4.61
C THR A 31 -12.31 10.00 4.35
N THR A 32 -12.74 9.91 3.08
CA THR A 32 -14.18 9.83 2.75
C THR A 32 -14.79 8.46 3.00
N LYS A 33 -13.97 7.43 3.26
CA LYS A 33 -14.44 6.05 3.45
C LYS A 33 -14.74 5.75 4.91
N SER A 34 -15.68 4.84 5.14
CA SER A 34 -16.04 4.40 6.49
C SER A 34 -14.83 3.79 7.21
N ARG A 35 -14.79 3.94 8.53
CA ARG A 35 -13.74 3.39 9.39
C ARG A 35 -13.52 1.88 9.21
N PRO A 36 -14.55 1.01 9.19
CA PRO A 36 -14.37 -0.42 8.95
C PRO A 36 -13.84 -0.71 7.55
N PHE A 37 -14.27 0.03 6.52
CA PHE A 37 -13.74 -0.14 5.16
C PHE A 37 -12.26 0.17 5.08
N ARG A 38 -11.79 1.23 5.76
CA ARG A 38 -10.37 1.57 5.79
C ARG A 38 -9.53 0.51 6.51
N ALA A 39 -10.05 -0.05 7.61
CA ALA A 39 -9.35 -1.05 8.40
C ALA A 39 -9.27 -2.40 7.68
N LEU A 40 -10.41 -2.93 7.26
CA LEU A 40 -10.49 -4.19 6.54
C LEU A 40 -9.90 -4.07 5.14
N GLY A 41 -10.22 -2.99 4.42
CA GLY A 41 -9.75 -2.75 3.06
C GLY A 41 -8.25 -2.55 2.99
N GLY A 42 -7.64 -1.86 3.97
CA GLY A 42 -6.19 -1.71 4.06
C GLY A 42 -5.49 -3.06 4.22
N SER A 43 -5.88 -3.84 5.21
CA SER A 43 -5.31 -5.18 5.46
C SER A 43 -5.57 -6.14 4.29
N ALA A 44 -6.81 -6.18 3.77
CA ALA A 44 -7.17 -7.04 2.65
C ALA A 44 -6.36 -6.72 1.40
N LEU A 45 -6.12 -5.44 1.08
CA LEU A 45 -5.27 -5.06 -0.06
C LEU A 45 -3.84 -5.59 0.08
N LEU A 46 -3.28 -5.60 1.29
CA LEU A 46 -1.93 -6.13 1.52
C LEU A 46 -1.87 -7.63 1.28
N PHE A 47 -2.81 -8.40 1.85
CA PHE A 47 -2.82 -9.85 1.70
C PHE A 47 -3.16 -10.30 0.29
N VAL A 48 -4.20 -9.70 -0.32
CA VAL A 48 -4.59 -10.00 -1.70
C VAL A 48 -3.48 -9.57 -2.66
N GLY A 49 -2.90 -8.37 -2.47
CA GLY A 49 -1.78 -7.91 -3.29
C GLY A 49 -0.55 -8.81 -3.19
N ALA A 50 -0.20 -9.26 -1.98
CA ALA A 50 0.90 -10.21 -1.78
C ALA A 50 0.59 -11.56 -2.43
N GLY A 51 -0.63 -12.06 -2.28
CA GLY A 51 -1.10 -13.29 -2.94
C GLY A 51 -1.03 -13.20 -4.46
N VAL A 52 -1.44 -12.08 -5.05
CA VAL A 52 -1.36 -11.84 -6.50
C VAL A 52 0.11 -11.80 -6.97
N LEU A 53 1.00 -11.12 -6.24
CA LEU A 53 2.41 -11.07 -6.61
C LEU A 53 3.05 -12.46 -6.50
N LEU A 54 2.95 -13.10 -5.34
CA LEU A 54 3.59 -14.39 -5.10
C LEU A 54 3.01 -15.48 -5.99
N GLY A 55 1.68 -15.56 -6.08
CA GLY A 55 0.99 -16.50 -6.96
C GLY A 55 1.32 -16.25 -8.43
N GLY A 56 1.36 -14.99 -8.87
CA GLY A 56 1.73 -14.64 -10.23
C GLY A 56 3.19 -14.99 -10.57
N LEU A 57 4.12 -14.82 -9.63
CA LEU A 57 5.51 -15.24 -9.81
C LEU A 57 5.65 -16.77 -9.85
N MET A 58 4.92 -17.49 -8.99
CA MET A 58 4.89 -18.97 -9.01
C MET A 58 4.26 -19.51 -10.30
N ALA A 59 3.34 -18.76 -10.92
CA ALA A 59 2.71 -19.13 -12.17
C ALA A 59 3.58 -18.89 -13.43
N LEU A 60 4.76 -18.28 -13.30
CA LEU A 60 5.62 -18.00 -14.47
C LEU A 60 6.13 -19.26 -15.16
N GLU A 61 6.56 -20.25 -14.39
CA GLU A 61 7.07 -21.52 -14.93
C GLU A 61 6.00 -22.33 -15.66
N PRO A 62 4.81 -22.61 -15.09
CA PRO A 62 3.76 -23.31 -15.81
C PRO A 62 3.20 -22.51 -17.00
N ALA A 63 3.35 -21.18 -17.01
CA ALA A 63 3.01 -20.33 -18.15
C ALA A 63 4.07 -20.32 -19.27
N GLY A 64 5.17 -21.06 -19.12
CA GLY A 64 6.28 -21.06 -20.09
C GLY A 64 7.10 -19.77 -20.11
N LEU A 65 7.01 -18.96 -19.04
CA LEU A 65 7.72 -17.69 -18.86
C LEU A 65 8.93 -17.81 -17.92
N ALA A 66 9.15 -18.98 -17.34
CA ALA A 66 10.35 -19.34 -16.60
C ALA A 66 10.73 -20.80 -16.90
N LYS A 67 12.00 -21.13 -16.77
CA LYS A 67 12.52 -22.48 -16.95
C LYS A 67 13.73 -22.71 -16.05
N ASP A 68 13.78 -23.86 -15.38
CA ASP A 68 14.92 -24.28 -14.55
C ASP A 68 15.30 -23.20 -13.49
N GLY A 69 14.28 -22.56 -12.89
CA GLY A 69 14.46 -21.48 -11.92
C GLY A 69 14.89 -20.12 -12.50
N ASN A 70 15.00 -19.99 -13.83
CA ASN A 70 15.34 -18.73 -14.50
C ASN A 70 14.12 -18.12 -15.20
N ILE A 71 13.85 -16.85 -14.92
CA ILE A 71 12.79 -16.08 -15.58
C ILE A 71 13.25 -15.70 -16.99
N LEU A 72 12.46 -16.05 -18.00
CA LEU A 72 12.70 -15.70 -19.41
C LEU A 72 12.45 -14.20 -19.64
N PRO A 73 12.95 -13.59 -20.74
CA PRO A 73 12.76 -12.16 -21.00
C PRO A 73 11.30 -11.68 -20.91
N GLY A 74 10.35 -12.48 -21.41
CA GLY A 74 8.91 -12.17 -21.29
C GLY A 74 8.38 -12.25 -19.85
N GLY A 75 8.91 -13.16 -19.03
CA GLY A 75 8.53 -13.31 -17.63
C GLY A 75 8.96 -12.12 -16.77
N TRP A 76 10.04 -11.42 -17.12
CA TRP A 76 10.44 -10.18 -16.43
C TRP A 76 9.44 -9.05 -16.64
N GLY A 77 8.80 -8.96 -17.81
CA GLY A 77 7.71 -8.00 -18.05
C GLY A 77 6.50 -8.28 -17.15
N VAL A 78 6.13 -9.55 -17.00
CA VAL A 78 5.04 -9.98 -16.11
C VAL A 78 5.39 -9.72 -14.65
N ALA A 79 6.62 -10.08 -14.22
CA ALA A 79 7.10 -9.81 -12.88
C ALA A 79 7.07 -8.31 -12.55
N LEU A 80 7.55 -7.46 -13.47
CA LEU A 80 7.51 -6.01 -13.34
C LEU A 80 6.07 -5.52 -13.13
N ALA A 81 5.13 -5.96 -13.97
CA ALA A 81 3.73 -5.56 -13.90
C ALA A 81 3.07 -6.00 -12.57
N LEU A 82 3.29 -7.25 -12.15
CA LEU A 82 2.80 -7.78 -10.87
C LEU A 82 3.33 -6.96 -9.69
N GLY A 83 4.62 -6.63 -9.68
CA GLY A 83 5.20 -5.84 -8.61
C GLY A 83 4.71 -4.38 -8.60
N VAL A 84 4.46 -3.76 -9.76
CA VAL A 84 3.82 -2.44 -9.82
C VAL A 84 2.40 -2.49 -9.24
N ALA A 85 1.61 -3.49 -9.62
CA ALA A 85 0.27 -3.69 -9.06
C ALA A 85 0.29 -3.90 -7.55
N PHE A 86 1.25 -4.69 -7.06
CA PHE A 86 1.45 -4.91 -5.62
C PHE A 86 1.84 -3.63 -4.89
N VAL A 87 2.83 -2.88 -5.38
CA VAL A 87 3.24 -1.60 -4.78
C VAL A 87 2.09 -0.60 -4.80
N HIS A 88 1.29 -0.56 -5.87
CA HIS A 88 0.08 0.26 -5.91
C HIS A 88 -0.86 -0.10 -4.76
N ALA A 89 -1.15 -1.39 -4.58
CA ALA A 89 -1.99 -1.86 -3.49
C ALA A 89 -1.40 -1.52 -2.11
N GLN A 90 -0.07 -1.66 -1.92
CA GLN A 90 0.60 -1.27 -0.68
C GLN A 90 0.44 0.21 -0.36
N VAL A 91 0.60 1.09 -1.36
CA VAL A 91 0.45 2.54 -1.19
C VAL A 91 -0.99 2.91 -0.83
N VAL A 92 -1.98 2.26 -1.46
CA VAL A 92 -3.39 2.47 -1.13
C VAL A 92 -3.72 1.97 0.28
N ALA A 93 -3.26 0.77 0.64
CA ALA A 93 -3.42 0.22 1.98
C ALA A 93 -2.81 1.14 3.05
N ALA A 94 -1.59 1.63 2.79
CA ALA A 94 -0.91 2.58 3.67
C ALA A 94 -1.72 3.87 3.83
N ALA A 95 -2.31 4.41 2.77
CA ALA A 95 -3.15 5.61 2.85
C ALA A 95 -4.43 5.37 3.67
N LEU A 96 -5.09 4.22 3.50
CA LEU A 96 -6.26 3.83 4.28
C LEU A 96 -5.92 3.74 5.77
N MET A 97 -4.86 3.01 6.12
CA MET A 97 -4.43 2.84 7.51
C MET A 97 -3.91 4.15 8.12
N ALA A 98 -3.13 4.95 7.39
CA ALA A 98 -2.66 6.24 7.85
C ALA A 98 -3.81 7.21 8.16
N SER A 99 -4.91 7.12 7.41
CA SER A 99 -6.09 7.94 7.70
C SER A 99 -6.78 7.55 9.01
N LEU A 100 -6.74 6.27 9.42
CA LEU A 100 -7.26 5.82 10.71
C LEU A 100 -6.38 6.32 11.87
N ILE A 101 -5.06 6.27 11.70
CA ILE A 101 -4.11 6.79 12.69
C ILE A 101 -4.35 8.29 12.91
N ARG A 102 -4.49 9.05 11.82
CA ARG A 102 -4.79 10.50 11.89
C ARG A 102 -6.11 10.78 12.61
N GLU A 103 -7.15 9.99 12.33
CA GLU A 103 -8.44 10.14 12.99
C GLU A 103 -8.34 9.88 14.50
N ASN A 104 -7.62 8.83 14.93
CA ASN A 104 -7.41 8.54 16.35
C ASN A 104 -6.69 9.68 17.08
N LEU A 105 -5.59 10.18 16.49
CA LEU A 105 -4.85 11.32 17.05
C LEU A 105 -5.74 12.57 17.17
N GLN A 106 -6.66 12.79 16.25
CA GLN A 106 -7.61 13.91 16.33
C GLN A 106 -8.66 13.72 17.42
N LEU A 107 -9.13 12.49 17.65
CA LEU A 107 -10.08 12.19 18.72
C LEU A 107 -9.44 12.34 20.10
N GLU A 108 -8.20 11.87 20.27
CA GLU A 108 -7.40 12.03 21.49
C GLU A 108 -7.19 13.52 21.81
N ALA A 109 -6.73 14.31 20.84
CA ALA A 109 -6.53 15.76 21.04
C ALA A 109 -7.83 16.51 21.40
N ARG A 110 -8.99 16.09 20.87
CA ARG A 110 -10.30 16.68 21.22
C ARG A 110 -10.74 16.31 22.63
N ALA A 111 -10.47 15.08 23.07
CA ALA A 111 -10.76 14.64 24.43
C ALA A 111 -9.94 15.45 25.44
N GLU A 112 -8.63 15.59 25.22
CA GLU A 112 -7.74 16.40 26.05
C GLU A 112 -8.18 17.88 26.12
N ALA A 113 -8.54 18.47 24.98
CA ALA A 113 -9.04 19.85 24.94
C ALA A 113 -10.36 20.03 25.72
N SER A 114 -11.27 19.06 25.63
CA SER A 114 -12.53 19.03 26.38
C SER A 114 -12.29 18.93 27.88
N GLU A 115 -11.38 18.06 28.33
CA GLU A 115 -10.99 17.96 29.73
C GLU A 115 -10.36 19.26 30.25
N ARG A 116 -9.43 19.85 29.49
CA ARG A 116 -8.81 21.14 29.86
C ARG A 116 -9.85 22.26 29.99
N SER A 117 -10.85 22.29 29.12
CA SER A 117 -11.94 23.27 29.21
C SER A 117 -12.85 23.08 30.43
N LYS A 118 -12.96 21.87 30.99
CA LYS A 118 -13.74 21.63 32.21
C LYS A 118 -13.01 22.07 33.47
N VAL A 119 -11.68 22.05 33.46
CA VAL A 119 -10.83 22.39 34.61
C VAL A 119 -10.63 23.90 34.74
N LEU A 120 -10.66 24.66 33.64
CA LEU A 120 -10.52 26.12 33.69
C LEU A 120 -11.85 26.77 34.10
N PRO A 121 -11.87 27.61 35.15
CA PRO A 121 -13.07 28.34 35.53
C PRO A 121 -13.46 29.28 34.38
N LYS A 122 -14.76 29.31 34.04
CA LYS A 122 -15.30 30.27 33.07
C LYS A 122 -15.10 31.67 33.64
N SER A 123 -14.15 32.43 33.08
CA SER A 123 -13.96 33.86 33.34
C SER A 123 -15.05 34.69 32.70
#